data_AF-A0AAD8XXW0-F1
#
_entry.id   AF-A0AAD8XXW0-F1
#
_cell.length_a   1.000
_cell.length_b   1.000
_cell.length_c   1.000
_cell.angle_alpha   90.00
_cell.angle_beta   90.00
_cell.angle_gamma   90.00
#
_symmetry.space_group_name_H-M   'P 1'
#
loop_
_entity.id
_entity.type
_entity.pdbx_description
1 polymer ?
#
loop_
_entity_poly.entity_id
_entity_poly.type
_entity_poly.pdbx_seq_one_letter_code
_entity_poly.pdbx_strand_id
1 'polypeptide(L)'
;MLPLSLDPNSMTSCCSKVICKGCDLANEKQKMEESQSQILCPFCRHPVPPTDEGIDLNTMKRIEANDPVAMRHVGTRCYHEGDYDSAFEYFTKASGLGEADAHYQLSTMYRDGFVEENKKKELYHLEEAAIAGHPRARCNLAVLDCENGRTKRAVKHFMIAAKLGHDLSLENLKNLFIGGAVTKEDLATAIRAHQAAVDAMKKLDDIELKECATCDLVKYCSIDCEQGDKLQHERACKKRAAELREELLFKQPESTHRGDCPICFLPLSLDKQKSSMASCCSKLVCNGCTYANQKREYEGRLGYK
;
A
#
# COMPACT_ATOMS: atom_id res chain seq x y z
N MET A 1 -8.45 -31.59 -31.71
CA MET A 1 -8.38 -30.17 -32.12
C MET A 1 -7.22 -29.53 -31.38
N LEU A 2 -6.33 -28.92 -32.15
CA LEU A 2 -5.20 -28.03 -31.82
C LEU A 2 -4.00 -28.55 -30.97
N PRO A 3 -2.75 -28.26 -31.40
CA PRO A 3 -1.51 -28.66 -30.74
C PRO A 3 -1.04 -27.62 -29.70
N LEU A 4 -0.52 -28.08 -28.57
CA LEU A 4 0.28 -27.27 -27.64
C LEU A 4 1.76 -27.50 -27.96
N SER A 5 2.37 -26.58 -28.71
CA SER A 5 3.83 -26.46 -28.79
C SER A 5 4.30 -25.55 -27.64
N LEU A 6 4.92 -26.14 -26.62
CA LEU A 6 5.75 -25.43 -25.65
C LEU A 6 7.09 -26.15 -25.62
N ASP A 7 8.07 -25.69 -26.40
CA ASP A 7 9.44 -26.17 -26.30
C ASP A 7 10.06 -25.68 -24.97
N PRO A 8 10.47 -26.57 -24.04
CA PRO A 8 10.87 -26.20 -22.69
C PRO A 8 12.39 -26.08 -22.49
N ASN A 9 13.21 -26.02 -23.53
CA ASN A 9 14.67 -26.16 -23.41
C ASN A 9 15.46 -24.99 -24.01
N SER A 10 16.58 -24.62 -23.39
CA SER A 10 17.54 -23.64 -23.93
C SER A 10 18.74 -24.36 -24.57
N MET A 11 19.21 -23.85 -25.70
CA MET A 11 20.32 -24.43 -26.46
C MET A 11 21.61 -23.68 -26.15
N THR A 12 22.61 -24.39 -25.64
CA THR A 12 23.91 -23.79 -25.35
C THR A 12 24.75 -23.65 -26.63
N SER A 13 25.19 -22.42 -26.93
CA SER A 13 25.92 -22.08 -28.17
C SER A 13 27.31 -22.73 -28.28
N CYS A 14 27.90 -23.14 -27.14
CA CYS A 14 29.25 -23.67 -27.09
C CYS A 14 29.34 -25.15 -27.50
N CYS A 15 28.28 -25.94 -27.29
CA CYS A 15 28.32 -27.39 -27.55
C CYS A 15 27.03 -27.96 -28.17
N SER A 16 26.08 -27.11 -28.57
CA SER A 16 24.80 -27.49 -29.18
C SER A 16 24.00 -28.52 -28.38
N LYS A 17 24.25 -28.62 -27.07
CA LYS A 17 23.48 -29.48 -26.17
C LYS A 17 22.28 -28.71 -25.66
N VAL A 18 21.14 -29.38 -25.72
CA VAL A 18 19.85 -28.90 -25.25
C VAL A 18 19.75 -29.29 -23.77
N ILE A 19 19.73 -28.30 -22.89
CA ILE A 19 19.54 -28.52 -21.45
C ILE A 19 18.13 -28.10 -21.07
N CYS A 20 17.51 -28.85 -20.15
CA CYS A 20 16.18 -28.51 -19.69
C CYS A 20 16.25 -27.25 -18.81
N LYS A 21 15.18 -26.46 -18.80
CA LYS A 21 15.09 -25.26 -17.93
C LYS A 21 15.40 -25.56 -16.46
N GLY A 22 15.11 -26.76 -15.99
CA GLY A 22 15.46 -27.20 -14.63
C GLY A 22 16.97 -27.26 -14.39
N CYS A 23 17.73 -27.80 -15.34
CA CYS A 23 19.20 -27.84 -15.29
C CYS A 23 19.84 -26.46 -15.51
N ASP A 24 19.24 -25.62 -16.36
CA ASP A 24 19.65 -24.22 -16.50
C ASP A 24 19.49 -23.47 -15.18
N LEU A 25 18.32 -23.58 -14.56
CA LEU A 25 18.02 -22.95 -13.28
C LEU A 25 18.90 -23.51 -12.15
N ALA A 26 19.18 -24.82 -12.14
CA ALA A 26 20.08 -25.44 -11.18
C ALA A 26 21.52 -24.96 -11.36
N ASN A 27 21.99 -24.78 -12.60
CA ASN A 27 23.31 -24.26 -12.90
C ASN A 27 23.43 -22.76 -12.57
N GLU A 28 22.37 -21.98 -12.77
CA GLU A 28 22.29 -20.58 -12.31
C GLU A 28 22.29 -20.49 -10.78
N LYS A 29 21.54 -21.35 -10.09
CA LYS A 29 21.57 -21.44 -8.62
C LYS A 29 22.96 -21.83 -8.11
N GLN A 30 23.59 -22.82 -8.72
CA GLN A 30 24.94 -23.26 -8.35
C GLN A 30 25.98 -22.16 -8.60
N LYS A 31 25.89 -21.40 -9.70
CA LYS A 31 26.74 -20.23 -9.95
C LYS A 31 26.49 -19.08 -8.97
N MET A 32 25.26 -18.93 -8.47
CA MET A 32 24.93 -17.98 -7.39
C MET A 32 25.46 -18.44 -6.03
N GLU A 33 25.50 -19.75 -5.77
CA GLU A 33 26.06 -20.34 -4.53
C GLU A 33 27.60 -20.34 -4.51
N GLU A 34 28.24 -20.54 -5.67
CA GLU A 34 29.71 -20.59 -5.81
C GLU A 34 30.37 -19.19 -5.90
N SER A 35 29.62 -18.14 -6.27
CA SER A 35 30.11 -16.76 -6.25
C SER A 35 29.70 -16.09 -4.92
N GLN A 36 30.61 -16.07 -3.95
CA GLN A 36 30.48 -15.41 -2.64
C GLN A 36 30.33 -13.86 -2.72
N SER A 37 29.46 -13.34 -3.58
CA SER A 37 29.19 -11.91 -3.78
C SER A 37 27.74 -11.61 -3.44
N GLN A 38 27.54 -11.15 -2.22
CA GLN A 38 26.24 -10.89 -1.62
C GLN A 38 25.50 -9.79 -2.39
N ILE A 39 24.27 -10.07 -2.85
CA ILE A 39 23.41 -9.06 -3.48
C ILE A 39 23.14 -7.96 -2.44
N LEU A 40 23.39 -6.71 -2.79
CA LEU A 40 23.16 -5.57 -1.90
C LEU A 40 21.74 -5.03 -2.07
N CYS A 41 21.14 -4.58 -0.97
CA CYS A 41 19.86 -3.89 -1.00
C CYS A 41 19.94 -2.66 -1.92
N PRO A 42 18.96 -2.47 -2.83
CA PRO A 42 18.98 -1.38 -3.80
C PRO A 42 18.87 0.01 -3.16
N PHE A 43 18.37 0.09 -1.92
CA PHE A 43 18.25 1.35 -1.17
C PHE A 43 19.38 1.51 -0.15
N CYS A 44 19.45 0.60 0.84
CA CYS A 44 20.34 0.74 2.00
C CYS A 44 21.77 0.25 1.72
N ARG A 45 22.02 -0.40 0.57
CA ARG A 45 23.25 -1.12 0.23
C ARG A 45 23.70 -2.19 1.23
N HIS A 46 22.93 -2.44 2.29
CA HIS A 46 23.20 -3.53 3.22
C HIS A 46 23.09 -4.86 2.48
N PRO A 47 23.97 -5.82 2.78
CA PRO A 47 23.93 -7.10 2.11
C PRO A 47 22.63 -7.87 2.42
N VAL A 48 22.00 -8.43 1.39
CA VAL A 48 20.77 -9.23 1.55
C VAL A 48 21.15 -10.58 2.15
N PRO A 49 20.52 -11.01 3.26
CA PRO A 49 20.78 -12.32 3.83
C PRO A 49 20.43 -13.43 2.83
N PRO A 50 21.23 -14.50 2.73
CA PRO A 50 21.00 -15.58 1.78
C PRO A 50 19.88 -16.54 2.21
N THR A 51 19.48 -16.50 3.48
CA THR A 51 18.47 -17.39 4.04
C THR A 51 17.27 -16.62 4.57
N ASP A 52 16.11 -17.29 4.61
CA ASP A 52 14.87 -16.73 5.12
C ASP A 52 14.99 -16.36 6.61
N GLU A 53 15.75 -17.13 7.41
CA GLU A 53 16.00 -16.80 8.82
C GLU A 53 16.75 -15.47 8.98
N GLY A 54 17.69 -15.19 8.07
CA GLY A 54 18.41 -13.91 8.06
C GLY A 54 17.49 -12.75 7.67
N ILE A 55 16.56 -12.98 6.73
CA ILE A 55 15.54 -12.01 6.33
C ILE A 55 14.59 -11.73 7.51
N ASP A 56 14.19 -12.78 8.22
CA ASP A 56 13.33 -12.71 9.40
C ASP A 56 14.02 -11.97 10.54
N LEU A 57 15.28 -12.28 10.83
CA LEU A 57 16.05 -11.58 11.85
C LEU A 57 16.12 -10.08 11.56
N ASN A 58 16.36 -9.70 10.31
CA ASN A 58 16.37 -8.29 9.92
C ASN A 58 14.99 -7.65 10.08
N THR A 59 13.92 -8.36 9.70
CA THR A 59 12.54 -7.88 9.84
C THR A 59 12.16 -7.70 11.31
N MET A 60 12.55 -8.62 12.20
CA MET A 60 12.31 -8.52 13.64
C MET A 60 13.07 -7.33 14.25
N LYS A 61 14.32 -7.07 13.85
CA LYS A 61 15.04 -5.86 14.26
C LYS A 61 14.31 -4.57 13.86
N ARG A 62 13.66 -4.55 12.69
CA ARG A 62 12.84 -3.42 12.25
C ARG A 62 11.57 -3.28 13.09
N ILE A 63 10.93 -4.40 13.47
CA ILE A 63 9.78 -4.40 14.38
C ILE A 63 10.17 -3.87 15.77
N GLU A 64 11.32 -4.28 16.31
CA GLU A 64 11.86 -3.76 17.57
C GLU A 64 12.12 -2.25 17.51
N ALA A 65 12.46 -1.74 16.32
CA ALA A 65 12.60 -0.31 16.03
C ALA A 65 11.26 0.40 15.74
N ASN A 66 10.11 -0.22 16.01
CA ASN A 66 8.77 0.28 15.74
C ASN A 66 8.51 0.63 14.26
N ASP A 67 9.05 -0.17 13.33
CA ASP A 67 8.79 0.04 11.91
C ASP A 67 7.41 -0.53 11.49
N PRO A 68 6.45 0.32 11.09
CA PRO A 68 5.09 -0.12 10.79
C PRO A 68 5.01 -1.00 9.54
N VAL A 69 5.91 -0.80 8.57
CA VAL A 69 5.92 -1.58 7.31
C VAL A 69 6.40 -3.01 7.58
N ALA A 70 7.39 -3.19 8.47
CA ALA A 70 7.84 -4.50 8.94
C ALA A 70 6.75 -5.22 9.75
N MET A 71 6.08 -4.51 10.67
CA MET A 71 4.96 -5.07 11.44
C MET A 71 3.82 -5.54 10.52
N ARG A 72 3.40 -4.70 9.57
CA ARG A 72 2.40 -5.07 8.55
C ARG A 72 2.86 -6.28 7.73
N HIS A 73 4.14 -6.35 7.36
CA HIS A 73 4.66 -7.47 6.58
C HIS A 73 4.55 -8.79 7.34
N VAL A 74 4.98 -8.83 8.61
CA VAL A 74 4.85 -10.03 9.45
C VAL A 74 3.37 -10.36 9.72
N GLY A 75 2.53 -9.36 10.02
CA GLY A 75 1.10 -9.59 10.21
C GLY A 75 0.42 -10.19 8.97
N THR A 76 0.84 -9.79 7.76
CA THR A 76 0.35 -10.37 6.50
C THR A 76 0.78 -11.83 6.34
N ARG A 77 2.01 -12.18 6.75
CA ARG A 77 2.48 -13.56 6.75
C ARG A 77 1.67 -14.42 7.73
N CYS A 78 1.52 -13.99 8.98
CA CYS A 78 0.71 -14.69 9.99
C CYS A 78 -0.72 -14.92 9.49
N TYR A 79 -1.32 -13.91 8.86
CA TYR A 79 -2.66 -14.02 8.28
C TYR A 79 -2.76 -15.13 7.22
N HIS A 80 -1.76 -15.23 6.33
CA HIS A 80 -1.73 -16.28 5.29
C HIS A 80 -1.44 -17.67 5.86
N GLU A 81 -0.73 -17.76 6.98
CA GLU A 81 -0.47 -18.99 7.72
C GLU A 81 -1.68 -19.45 8.57
N GLY A 82 -2.71 -18.61 8.70
CA GLY A 82 -3.90 -18.87 9.50
C GLY A 82 -3.74 -18.52 10.99
N ASP A 83 -2.63 -17.90 11.39
CA ASP A 83 -2.41 -17.36 12.72
C ASP A 83 -3.03 -15.96 12.82
N TYR A 84 -4.35 -15.93 12.95
CA TYR A 84 -5.13 -14.70 13.00
C TYR A 84 -4.88 -13.88 14.28
N ASP A 85 -4.56 -14.52 15.40
CA ASP A 85 -4.30 -13.81 16.65
C ASP A 85 -3.01 -12.98 16.56
N SER A 86 -1.91 -13.59 16.08
CA SER A 86 -0.66 -12.86 15.84
C SER A 86 -0.83 -11.81 14.75
N ALA A 87 -1.55 -12.13 13.67
CA ALA A 87 -1.83 -11.17 12.60
C ALA A 87 -2.56 -9.93 13.14
N PHE A 88 -3.58 -10.13 13.99
CA PHE A 88 -4.34 -9.06 14.61
C PHE A 88 -3.44 -8.18 15.49
N GLU A 89 -2.56 -8.77 16.29
CA GLU A 89 -1.63 -8.03 17.15
C GLU A 89 -0.68 -7.15 16.32
N TYR A 90 -0.05 -7.72 15.29
CA TYR A 90 0.88 -6.97 14.43
C TYR A 90 0.18 -5.86 13.65
N PHE A 91 -1.01 -6.12 13.10
CA PHE A 91 -1.78 -5.07 12.43
C PHE A 91 -2.25 -3.99 13.39
N THR A 92 -2.64 -4.34 14.63
CA THR A 92 -3.00 -3.36 15.66
C THR A 92 -1.83 -2.43 15.95
N LYS A 93 -0.62 -2.97 16.18
CA LYS A 93 0.60 -2.17 16.40
C LYS A 93 0.93 -1.29 15.20
N ALA A 94 0.93 -1.84 13.99
CA ALA A 94 1.21 -1.08 12.76
C ALA A 94 0.18 0.04 12.52
N SER A 95 -1.10 -0.24 12.77
CA SER A 95 -2.18 0.74 12.62
C SER A 95 -2.09 1.88 13.63
N GLY A 96 -1.63 1.61 14.86
CA GLY A 96 -1.34 2.62 15.88
C GLY A 96 -0.22 3.60 15.46
N LEU A 97 0.57 3.23 14.46
CA LEU A 97 1.61 4.05 13.84
C LEU A 97 1.16 4.69 12.51
N GLY A 98 -0.14 4.64 12.19
CA GLY A 98 -0.73 5.25 11.00
C GLY A 98 -0.58 4.45 9.71
N GLU A 99 -0.23 3.17 9.79
CA GLU A 99 -0.06 2.32 8.60
C GLU A 99 -1.42 1.96 7.97
N ALA A 100 -1.64 2.43 6.75
CA ALA A 100 -2.93 2.37 6.08
C ALA A 100 -3.36 0.95 5.66
N ASP A 101 -2.42 0.13 5.20
CA ASP A 101 -2.68 -1.27 4.83
C ASP A 101 -3.09 -2.07 6.09
N ALA A 102 -2.47 -1.81 7.25
CA ALA A 102 -2.79 -2.45 8.52
C ALA A 102 -4.19 -2.11 8.99
N HIS A 103 -4.60 -0.84 8.89
CA HIS A 103 -6.00 -0.46 9.09
C HIS A 103 -6.95 -1.22 8.14
N TYR A 104 -6.61 -1.31 6.84
CA TYR A 104 -7.40 -2.10 5.90
C TYR A 104 -7.50 -3.58 6.31
N GLN A 105 -6.40 -4.21 6.74
CA GLN A 105 -6.39 -5.60 7.18
C GLN A 105 -7.22 -5.82 8.45
N LEU A 106 -7.13 -4.92 9.44
CA LEU A 106 -7.99 -4.97 10.64
C LEU A 106 -9.48 -4.88 10.28
N SER A 107 -9.83 -4.03 9.31
CA SER A 107 -11.22 -3.94 8.86
C SER A 107 -11.72 -5.26 8.28
N THR A 108 -10.90 -5.94 7.47
CA THR A 108 -11.25 -7.25 6.92
C THR A 108 -11.37 -8.32 8.01
N MET A 109 -10.50 -8.27 9.03
CA MET A 109 -10.56 -9.22 10.15
C MET A 109 -11.84 -9.08 10.97
N TYR A 110 -12.30 -7.85 11.22
CA TYR A 110 -13.58 -7.60 11.89
C TYR A 110 -14.79 -7.99 11.05
N ARG A 111 -14.73 -7.78 9.73
CA ARG A 111 -15.82 -8.12 8.81
C ARG A 111 -15.99 -9.62 8.62
N ASP A 112 -14.87 -10.33 8.45
CA ASP A 112 -14.85 -11.75 8.10
C ASP A 112 -14.94 -12.66 9.35
N GLY A 113 -14.99 -12.08 10.56
CA GLY A 113 -15.18 -12.81 11.81
C GLY A 113 -13.94 -13.56 12.30
N PHE A 114 -12.74 -13.19 11.82
CA PHE A 114 -11.47 -13.73 12.34
C PHE A 114 -11.16 -13.25 13.76
N VAL A 115 -11.81 -12.16 14.17
CA VAL A 115 -11.95 -11.71 15.56
C VAL A 115 -13.42 -11.44 15.84
N GLU A 116 -13.78 -11.10 17.08
CA GLU A 116 -15.17 -10.78 17.45
C GLU A 116 -15.74 -9.71 16.50
N GLU A 117 -16.76 -10.11 15.72
CA GLU A 117 -17.35 -9.28 14.67
C GLU A 117 -17.82 -7.95 15.25
N ASN A 118 -17.38 -6.85 14.65
CA ASN A 118 -17.75 -5.53 15.11
C ASN A 118 -17.79 -4.52 13.97
N LYS A 119 -19.00 -4.32 13.41
CA LYS A 119 -19.24 -3.38 12.30
C LYS A 119 -18.79 -1.95 12.58
N LYS A 120 -18.82 -1.51 13.85
CA LYS A 120 -18.32 -0.16 14.21
C LYS A 120 -16.80 -0.09 14.11
N LYS A 121 -16.08 -1.13 14.53
CA LYS A 121 -14.63 -1.20 14.42
C LYS A 121 -14.17 -1.43 12.97
N GLU A 122 -14.90 -2.24 12.22
CA GLU A 122 -14.71 -2.37 10.77
C GLU A 122 -14.78 -1.00 10.09
N LEU A 123 -15.88 -0.27 10.31
CA LEU A 123 -16.09 1.06 9.72
C LEU A 123 -14.99 2.04 10.15
N TYR A 124 -14.63 2.05 11.43
CA TYR A 124 -13.55 2.88 11.95
C TYR A 124 -12.24 2.64 11.19
N HIS A 125 -11.81 1.38 11.08
CA HIS A 125 -10.58 1.04 10.39
C HIS A 125 -10.63 1.30 8.88
N LEU A 126 -11.78 1.14 8.23
CA LEU A 126 -11.96 1.55 6.84
C LEU A 126 -11.83 3.07 6.65
N GLU A 127 -12.38 3.86 7.57
CA GLU A 127 -12.27 5.32 7.52
C GLU A 127 -10.83 5.79 7.75
N GLU A 128 -10.12 5.23 8.73
CA GLU A 128 -8.70 5.57 8.96
C GLU A 128 -7.81 5.17 7.77
N ALA A 129 -8.00 3.97 7.21
CA ALA A 129 -7.29 3.56 5.99
C ALA A 129 -7.63 4.46 4.80
N ALA A 130 -8.91 4.85 4.66
CA ALA A 130 -9.33 5.76 3.60
C ALA A 130 -8.69 7.14 3.75
N ILE A 131 -8.67 7.71 4.97
CA ILE A 131 -8.00 8.98 5.30
C ILE A 131 -6.50 8.90 4.95
N ALA A 132 -5.85 7.79 5.29
CA ALA A 132 -4.46 7.51 4.94
C ALA A 132 -4.23 7.18 3.45
N GLY A 133 -5.24 7.35 2.59
CA GLY A 133 -5.11 7.24 1.13
C GLY A 133 -5.19 5.82 0.58
N HIS A 134 -5.74 4.86 1.31
CA HIS A 134 -5.89 3.47 0.86
C HIS A 134 -7.07 3.30 -0.12
N PRO A 135 -6.86 3.03 -1.43
CA PRO A 135 -7.95 3.05 -2.41
C PRO A 135 -8.95 1.91 -2.23
N ARG A 136 -8.49 0.70 -1.86
CA ARG A 136 -9.39 -0.44 -1.60
C ARG A 136 -10.27 -0.24 -0.37
N ALA A 137 -9.72 0.23 0.75
CA ALA A 137 -10.51 0.62 1.92
C ALA A 137 -11.57 1.66 1.57
N ARG A 138 -11.18 2.67 0.79
CA ARG A 138 -12.10 3.71 0.30
C ARG A 138 -13.20 3.16 -0.61
N CYS A 139 -12.88 2.17 -1.46
CA CYS A 139 -13.86 1.45 -2.27
C CYS A 139 -14.84 0.64 -1.41
N ASN A 140 -14.36 -0.08 -0.41
CA ASN A 140 -15.21 -0.85 0.50
C ASN A 140 -16.13 0.07 1.32
N LEU A 141 -15.60 1.21 1.79
CA LEU A 141 -16.39 2.23 2.47
C LEU A 141 -17.50 2.78 1.56
N ALA A 142 -17.22 2.97 0.27
CA ALA A 142 -18.22 3.40 -0.70
C ALA A 142 -19.35 2.36 -0.89
N VAL A 143 -18.99 1.06 -0.94
CA VAL A 143 -19.97 -0.03 -1.01
C VAL A 143 -20.87 -0.03 0.23
N LEU A 144 -20.28 0.07 1.43
CA LEU A 144 -21.04 0.19 2.68
C LEU A 144 -21.96 1.42 2.69
N ASP A 145 -21.51 2.55 2.14
CA ASP A 145 -22.34 3.74 2.03
C ASP A 145 -23.50 3.56 1.05
N CYS A 146 -23.31 2.84 -0.06
CA CYS A 146 -24.40 2.47 -0.97
C CYS A 146 -25.45 1.59 -0.27
N GLU A 147 -25.01 0.56 0.46
CA GLU A 147 -25.89 -0.34 1.22
C GLU A 147 -26.72 0.41 2.27
N ASN A 148 -26.12 1.44 2.88
CA ASN A 148 -26.79 2.30 3.85
C ASN A 148 -27.61 3.44 3.22
N GLY A 149 -27.79 3.46 1.89
CA GLY A 149 -28.55 4.49 1.17
C GLY A 149 -27.86 5.86 1.09
N ARG A 150 -26.59 5.96 1.49
CA ARG A 150 -25.76 7.18 1.44
C ARG A 150 -25.07 7.32 0.08
N THR A 151 -25.83 7.17 -1.02
CA THR A 151 -25.30 7.09 -2.39
C THR A 151 -24.43 8.28 -2.78
N LYS A 152 -24.79 9.51 -2.37
CA LYS A 152 -23.97 10.71 -2.65
C LYS A 152 -22.59 10.64 -1.99
N ARG A 153 -22.50 10.08 -0.78
CA ARG A 153 -21.24 9.87 -0.04
C ARG A 153 -20.42 8.78 -0.74
N ALA A 154 -21.07 7.68 -1.12
CA ALA A 154 -20.44 6.58 -1.86
C ALA A 154 -19.81 7.03 -3.18
N VAL A 155 -20.51 7.85 -3.99
CA VAL A 155 -19.98 8.38 -5.26
C VAL A 155 -18.68 9.15 -5.03
N LYS A 156 -18.61 10.00 -4.00
CA LYS A 156 -17.37 10.74 -3.67
C LYS A 156 -16.22 9.78 -3.35
N HIS A 157 -16.47 8.74 -2.56
CA HIS A 157 -15.47 7.74 -2.23
C HIS A 157 -14.97 6.99 -3.47
N PHE A 158 -15.88 6.54 -4.34
CA PHE A 158 -15.50 5.88 -5.58
C PHE A 158 -14.73 6.80 -6.52
N MET A 159 -15.11 8.08 -6.64
CA MET A 159 -14.37 9.04 -7.47
C MET A 159 -12.92 9.20 -7.02
N ILE A 160 -12.69 9.33 -5.71
CA ILE A 160 -11.32 9.47 -5.19
C ILE A 160 -10.52 8.17 -5.37
N ALA A 161 -11.13 7.01 -5.09
CA ALA A 161 -10.44 5.73 -5.30
C ALA A 161 -10.14 5.48 -6.79
N ALA A 162 -11.06 5.81 -7.70
CA ALA A 162 -10.83 5.74 -9.15
C ALA A 162 -9.70 6.68 -9.58
N LYS A 163 -9.67 7.91 -9.06
CA LYS A 163 -8.56 8.86 -9.28
C LYS A 163 -7.22 8.35 -8.73
N LEU A 164 -7.21 7.45 -7.76
CA LEU A 164 -5.99 6.79 -7.28
C LEU A 164 -5.62 5.54 -8.12
N GLY A 165 -6.27 5.34 -9.27
CA GLY A 165 -6.02 4.21 -10.16
C GLY A 165 -6.72 2.91 -9.75
N HIS A 166 -7.75 2.94 -8.87
CA HIS A 166 -8.45 1.73 -8.46
C HIS A 166 -9.57 1.33 -9.43
N ASP A 167 -9.34 0.27 -10.20
CA ASP A 167 -10.23 -0.19 -11.29
C ASP A 167 -11.65 -0.53 -10.82
N LEU A 168 -11.79 -1.31 -9.74
CA LEU A 168 -13.10 -1.70 -9.21
C LEU A 168 -13.95 -0.49 -8.79
N SER A 169 -13.31 0.61 -8.36
CA SER A 169 -14.05 1.83 -8.04
C SER A 169 -14.57 2.52 -9.29
N LEU A 170 -13.81 2.48 -10.39
CA LEU A 170 -14.26 2.99 -11.67
C LEU A 170 -15.41 2.15 -12.25
N GLU A 171 -15.37 0.83 -12.10
CA GLU A 171 -16.47 -0.07 -12.48
C GLU A 171 -17.74 0.22 -11.67
N ASN A 172 -17.62 0.40 -10.36
CA ASN A 172 -18.75 0.78 -9.52
C ASN A 172 -19.36 2.13 -9.92
N LEU A 173 -18.55 3.12 -10.33
CA LEU A 173 -19.07 4.38 -10.87
C LEU A 173 -19.85 4.19 -12.18
N LYS A 174 -19.39 3.30 -13.08
CA LYS A 174 -20.13 2.98 -14.30
C LYS A 174 -21.48 2.34 -13.98
N ASN A 175 -21.54 1.45 -13.00
CA ASN A 175 -22.79 0.85 -12.54
C ASN A 175 -23.75 1.88 -11.94
N LEU A 176 -23.24 2.80 -11.11
CA LEU A 176 -24.02 3.89 -10.54
C LEU A 176 -24.51 4.91 -11.59
N PHE A 177 -23.75 5.10 -12.68
CA PHE A 177 -24.18 5.89 -13.84
C PHE A 177 -25.35 5.24 -14.57
N ILE A 178 -25.31 3.92 -14.80
CA ILE A 178 -26.45 3.16 -15.38
C ILE A 178 -27.69 3.31 -14.49
N GLY A 179 -27.51 3.29 -13.17
CA GLY A 179 -28.57 3.52 -12.19
C GLY A 179 -29.03 4.98 -12.04
N GLY A 180 -28.48 5.93 -12.80
CA GLY A 180 -28.85 7.35 -12.78
C GLY A 180 -28.35 8.15 -11.57
N ALA A 181 -27.50 7.57 -10.72
CA ALA A 181 -26.97 8.21 -9.52
C ALA A 181 -25.73 9.09 -9.77
N VAL A 182 -25.11 8.96 -10.94
CA VAL A 182 -23.91 9.68 -11.38
C VAL A 182 -24.20 10.38 -12.70
N THR A 183 -23.71 11.60 -12.88
CA THR A 183 -23.89 12.35 -14.13
C THR A 183 -22.87 11.91 -15.19
N LYS A 184 -23.12 12.25 -16.46
CA LYS A 184 -22.20 11.94 -17.56
C LYS A 184 -20.87 12.68 -17.37
N GLU A 185 -20.94 13.91 -16.88
CA GLU A 185 -19.81 14.79 -16.62
C GLU A 185 -18.91 14.23 -15.50
N ASP A 186 -19.51 13.75 -14.41
CA ASP A 186 -18.80 13.14 -13.29
C ASP A 186 -18.09 11.85 -13.70
N LEU A 187 -18.79 10.98 -14.43
CA LEU A 187 -18.20 9.74 -14.94
C LEU A 187 -17.04 10.01 -15.90
N ALA A 188 -17.19 10.96 -16.81
CA ALA A 188 -16.13 11.35 -17.73
C ALA A 188 -14.90 11.92 -16.99
N THR A 189 -15.13 12.67 -15.90
CA THR A 189 -14.07 13.19 -15.04
C THR A 189 -13.35 12.07 -14.30
N ALA A 190 -14.09 11.09 -13.75
CA ALA A 190 -13.51 9.92 -13.09
C ALA A 190 -12.65 9.08 -14.05
N ILE A 191 -13.12 8.83 -15.28
CA ILE A 191 -12.36 8.10 -16.30
C ILE A 191 -11.07 8.84 -16.65
N ARG A 192 -11.14 10.16 -16.91
CA ARG A 192 -9.94 10.97 -17.20
C ARG A 192 -8.96 10.98 -16.04
N ALA A 193 -9.44 11.13 -14.81
CA ALA A 193 -8.59 11.15 -13.62
C ALA A 193 -7.95 9.78 -13.35
N HIS A 194 -8.70 8.69 -13.55
CA HIS A 194 -8.18 7.33 -13.46
C HIS A 194 -7.11 7.07 -14.51
N GLN A 195 -7.37 7.44 -15.78
CA GLN A 195 -6.41 7.33 -16.87
C GLN A 195 -5.17 8.18 -16.60
N ALA A 196 -5.35 9.42 -16.12
CA ALA A 196 -4.26 10.30 -15.72
C ALA A 196 -3.46 9.74 -14.55
N ALA A 197 -4.06 9.00 -13.61
CA ALA A 197 -3.32 8.37 -12.51
C ALA A 197 -2.54 7.13 -12.97
N VAL A 198 -3.11 6.35 -13.89
CA VAL A 198 -2.41 5.26 -14.59
C VAL A 198 -1.25 5.83 -15.42
N ASP A 199 -1.43 6.98 -16.06
CA ASP A 199 -0.43 7.64 -16.91
C ASP A 199 0.60 8.47 -16.10
N ALA A 200 0.20 9.08 -14.99
CA ALA A 200 1.04 9.83 -14.05
C ALA A 200 1.98 8.93 -13.23
N MET A 201 1.87 7.60 -13.40
CA MET A 201 3.02 6.70 -13.19
C MET A 201 4.26 7.10 -14.03
N LYS A 202 4.15 8.11 -14.92
CA LYS A 202 5.22 8.94 -15.48
C LYS A 202 5.12 10.42 -15.05
N LYS A 203 5.88 10.77 -14.00
CA LYS A 203 6.32 12.11 -13.52
C LYS A 203 5.24 13.10 -13.01
N LEU A 204 5.37 13.66 -11.80
CA LEU A 204 6.04 14.94 -11.46
C LEU A 204 5.76 15.40 -9.99
N ASP A 205 6.83 15.89 -9.35
CA ASP A 205 7.14 16.97 -8.37
C ASP A 205 6.23 17.44 -7.19
N ASP A 206 6.95 17.79 -6.10
CA ASP A 206 6.60 18.04 -4.69
C ASP A 206 5.97 19.41 -4.31
N ILE A 207 5.26 19.46 -3.16
CA ILE A 207 4.94 20.67 -2.36
C ILE A 207 5.10 20.38 -0.84
N GLU A 208 5.79 21.26 -0.10
CA GLU A 208 5.94 21.21 1.38
C GLU A 208 4.89 22.03 2.15
N LEU A 209 4.53 21.58 3.36
CA LEU A 209 3.73 22.31 4.37
C LEU A 209 4.56 22.56 5.65
N LYS A 210 4.24 23.61 6.43
CA LYS A 210 4.91 23.93 7.72
C LYS A 210 3.94 24.06 8.90
N GLU A 211 4.44 23.67 10.07
CA GLU A 211 3.72 23.48 11.35
C GLU A 211 4.04 24.56 12.41
N CYS A 212 3.23 24.63 13.47
CA CYS A 212 3.35 25.63 14.55
C CYS A 212 3.85 24.98 15.83
N ALA A 213 5.07 25.36 16.23
CA ALA A 213 5.93 24.66 17.20
C ALA A 213 5.48 24.65 18.68
N THR A 214 4.18 24.64 18.99
CA THR A 214 3.72 24.50 20.39
C THR A 214 2.37 23.80 20.61
N CYS A 215 1.52 23.56 19.59
CA CYS A 215 0.32 22.71 19.76
C CYS A 215 -0.39 22.20 18.47
N ASP A 216 0.09 22.53 17.28
CA ASP A 216 -0.37 22.09 15.96
C ASP A 216 -1.85 22.22 15.51
N LEU A 217 -2.84 22.66 16.31
CA LEU A 217 -4.24 22.74 15.82
C LEU A 217 -5.09 23.98 16.23
N VAL A 218 -4.45 25.14 16.52
CA VAL A 218 -5.03 26.52 16.69
C VAL A 218 -5.34 26.97 18.15
N LYS A 219 -5.30 28.31 18.37
CA LYS A 219 -5.11 29.10 19.61
C LYS A 219 -6.38 29.45 20.41
N TYR A 220 -6.24 29.59 21.74
CA TYR A 220 -7.22 30.20 22.67
C TYR A 220 -6.67 31.47 23.35
N CYS A 221 -7.55 32.39 23.77
CA CYS A 221 -7.17 33.74 24.22
C CYS A 221 -7.13 33.95 25.76
N SER A 222 -7.77 33.13 26.61
CA SER A 222 -7.58 33.15 28.09
C SER A 222 -8.26 31.97 28.84
N ILE A 223 -7.87 31.77 30.10
CA ILE A 223 -8.38 30.74 31.05
C ILE A 223 -9.86 30.95 31.42
N ASP A 224 -10.38 32.17 31.34
CA ASP A 224 -11.80 32.45 31.63
C ASP A 224 -12.76 31.89 30.55
N CYS A 225 -12.22 31.51 29.38
CA CYS A 225 -12.99 30.90 28.30
C CYS A 225 -13.23 29.39 28.50
N GLU A 226 -12.62 28.77 29.51
CA GLU A 226 -12.67 27.33 29.79
C GLU A 226 -13.89 26.90 30.64
N GLN A 227 -14.44 27.80 31.46
CA GLN A 227 -15.44 27.42 32.49
C GLN A 227 -16.91 27.76 32.17
N GLY A 228 -17.20 28.41 31.04
CA GLY A 228 -18.56 28.90 30.74
C GLY A 228 -19.49 27.96 29.96
N ASP A 229 -18.98 27.09 29.07
CA ASP A 229 -19.84 26.53 27.99
C ASP A 229 -19.57 25.06 27.64
N LYS A 230 -19.22 24.25 28.64
CA LYS A 230 -18.76 22.85 28.50
C LYS A 230 -19.68 21.95 27.64
N LEU A 231 -21.00 22.10 27.73
CA LEU A 231 -21.98 21.27 27.01
C LEU A 231 -22.27 21.71 25.57
N GLN A 232 -22.27 23.03 25.31
CA GLN A 232 -22.42 23.56 23.96
C GLN A 232 -21.12 23.44 23.17
N HIS A 233 -19.97 23.65 23.82
CA HIS A 233 -18.65 23.39 23.25
C HIS A 233 -18.45 21.90 22.96
N GLU A 234 -18.83 20.96 23.84
CA GLU A 234 -18.67 19.53 23.55
C GLU A 234 -19.46 19.09 22.31
N ARG A 235 -20.70 19.58 22.14
CA ARG A 235 -21.50 19.29 20.94
C ARG A 235 -20.94 19.98 19.69
N ALA A 236 -20.53 21.24 19.80
CA ALA A 236 -19.93 22.00 18.70
C ALA A 236 -18.56 21.45 18.30
N CYS A 237 -17.75 21.00 19.26
CA CYS A 237 -16.45 20.37 19.09
C CYS A 237 -16.59 18.97 18.50
N LYS A 238 -17.54 18.15 18.98
CA LYS A 238 -17.87 16.85 18.34
C LYS A 238 -18.38 17.03 16.91
N LYS A 239 -19.23 18.03 16.68
CA LYS A 239 -19.69 18.39 15.33
C LYS A 239 -18.53 18.86 14.47
N ARG A 240 -17.66 19.73 14.98
CA ARG A 240 -16.47 20.24 14.28
C ARG A 240 -15.45 19.15 14.02
N ALA A 241 -15.25 18.22 14.95
CA ALA A 241 -14.39 17.05 14.78
C ALA A 241 -14.95 16.10 13.73
N ALA A 242 -16.28 15.90 13.69
CA ALA A 242 -16.93 15.15 12.61
C ALA A 242 -16.81 15.85 11.25
N GLU A 243 -16.97 17.17 11.20
CA GLU A 243 -16.77 17.98 9.99
C GLU A 243 -15.31 17.94 9.51
N LEU A 244 -14.33 18.07 10.41
CA LEU A 244 -12.91 17.96 10.10
C LEU A 244 -12.53 16.55 9.67
N ARG A 245 -13.11 15.51 10.29
CA ARG A 245 -12.91 14.12 9.87
C ARG A 245 -13.52 13.87 8.50
N GLU A 246 -14.67 14.45 8.20
CA GLU A 246 -15.28 14.43 6.87
C GLU A 246 -14.41 15.18 5.85
N GLU A 247 -13.86 16.34 6.22
CA GLU A 247 -12.93 17.10 5.40
C GLU A 247 -11.65 16.30 5.09
N LEU A 248 -11.02 15.70 6.10
CA LEU A 248 -9.84 14.83 5.93
C LEU A 248 -10.16 13.60 5.07
N LEU A 249 -11.34 13.02 5.25
CA LEU A 249 -11.80 11.87 4.49
C LEU A 249 -11.94 12.19 3.00
N PHE A 250 -12.33 13.42 2.64
CA PHE A 250 -12.47 13.87 1.25
C PHE A 250 -11.33 14.75 0.73
N LYS A 251 -10.36 15.11 1.58
CA LYS A 251 -9.11 15.75 1.17
C LYS A 251 -8.40 14.81 0.21
N GLN A 252 -8.01 15.33 -0.95
CA GLN A 252 -7.39 14.50 -1.98
C GLN A 252 -5.97 14.12 -1.54
N PRO A 253 -5.65 12.82 -1.46
CA PRO A 253 -4.27 12.40 -1.27
C PRO A 253 -3.51 12.58 -2.60
N GLU A 254 -2.30 13.12 -2.51
CA GLU A 254 -1.43 13.40 -3.66
C GLU A 254 -0.82 12.12 -4.24
N SER A 255 -0.63 11.10 -3.41
CA SER A 255 -0.11 9.78 -3.76
C SER A 255 -0.97 8.67 -3.15
N THR A 256 -0.68 7.43 -3.54
CA THR A 256 -1.28 6.27 -2.86
C THR A 256 -0.67 6.10 -1.46
N HIS A 257 -1.38 5.40 -0.57
CA HIS A 257 -0.86 5.01 0.76
C HIS A 257 0.49 4.27 0.75
N ARG A 258 0.92 3.73 -0.40
CA ARG A 258 2.22 3.04 -0.54
C ARG A 258 3.38 4.02 -0.73
N GLY A 259 3.09 5.29 -1.02
CA GLY A 259 4.08 6.32 -1.33
C GLY A 259 4.84 6.05 -2.62
N ASP A 260 6.03 6.64 -2.70
CA ASP A 260 6.87 6.58 -3.90
C ASP A 260 8.06 5.64 -3.70
N CYS A 261 8.54 5.09 -4.82
CA CYS A 261 9.77 4.31 -4.80
C CYS A 261 10.94 5.22 -4.40
N PRO A 262 11.71 4.89 -3.37
CA PRO A 262 12.76 5.79 -2.85
C PRO A 262 14.01 5.88 -3.73
N ILE A 263 13.99 5.24 -4.90
CA ILE A 263 15.11 5.21 -5.86
C ILE A 263 14.77 5.99 -7.13
N CYS A 264 13.58 5.76 -7.70
CA CYS A 264 13.14 6.44 -8.91
C CYS A 264 12.11 7.53 -8.66
N PHE A 265 11.65 7.70 -7.42
CA PHE A 265 10.62 8.67 -7.02
C PHE A 265 9.32 8.57 -7.82
N LEU A 266 9.06 7.38 -8.39
CA LEU A 266 7.81 7.09 -9.06
C LEU A 266 6.82 6.48 -8.07
N PRO A 267 5.52 6.84 -8.15
CA PRO A 267 4.48 6.25 -7.32
C PRO A 267 4.50 4.72 -7.35
N LEU A 268 4.44 4.10 -6.16
CA LEU A 268 4.34 2.66 -6.07
C LEU A 268 2.96 2.18 -6.53
N SER A 269 2.97 1.13 -7.35
CA SER A 269 1.76 0.49 -7.87
C SER A 269 0.87 -0.07 -6.74
N LEU A 270 -0.45 0.01 -6.92
CA LEU A 270 -1.42 -0.67 -6.06
C LEU A 270 -1.30 -2.20 -6.12
N ASP A 271 -0.82 -2.72 -7.24
CA ASP A 271 -0.45 -4.13 -7.37
C ASP A 271 0.75 -4.45 -6.46
N LYS A 272 0.49 -5.26 -5.42
CA LYS A 272 1.46 -5.70 -4.42
C LYS A 272 2.64 -6.45 -5.05
N GLN A 273 2.45 -7.09 -6.20
CA GLN A 273 3.50 -7.86 -6.87
C GLN A 273 4.53 -7.00 -7.59
N LYS A 274 4.27 -5.71 -7.84
CA LYS A 274 5.17 -4.80 -8.59
C LYS A 274 6.19 -4.07 -7.71
N SER A 275 6.24 -4.41 -6.42
CA SER A 275 7.13 -3.82 -5.43
C SER A 275 7.58 -4.87 -4.43
N SER A 276 8.77 -4.72 -3.86
CA SER A 276 9.26 -5.61 -2.79
C SER A 276 9.76 -4.80 -1.59
N MET A 277 9.57 -5.34 -0.39
CA MET A 277 10.12 -4.75 0.84
C MET A 277 11.56 -5.24 1.04
N ALA A 278 12.49 -4.33 1.29
CA ALA A 278 13.83 -4.68 1.73
C ALA A 278 13.86 -4.93 3.25
N SER A 279 14.16 -6.14 3.70
CA SER A 279 14.18 -6.48 5.14
C SER A 279 15.20 -5.68 5.96
N CYS A 280 16.30 -5.20 5.37
CA CYS A 280 17.31 -4.39 6.08
C CYS A 280 16.75 -3.06 6.62
N CYS A 281 15.80 -2.46 5.91
CA CYS A 281 15.41 -1.05 6.10
C CYS A 281 13.91 -0.81 5.96
N SER A 282 13.14 -1.87 5.74
CA SER A 282 11.69 -1.87 5.49
C SER A 282 11.23 -0.99 4.33
N LYS A 283 12.13 -0.58 3.42
CA LYS A 283 11.75 0.25 2.27
C LYS A 283 11.09 -0.59 1.19
N LEU A 284 9.93 -0.13 0.73
CA LEU A 284 9.27 -0.67 -0.46
C LEU A 284 9.93 -0.09 -1.70
N VAL A 285 10.44 -0.95 -2.57
CA VAL A 285 11.14 -0.57 -3.81
C VAL A 285 10.40 -1.19 -4.99
N CYS A 286 10.18 -0.42 -6.06
CA CYS A 286 9.55 -0.95 -7.25
C CYS A 286 10.42 -2.03 -7.90
N ASN A 287 9.80 -3.07 -8.47
CA ASN A 287 10.55 -4.19 -9.03
C ASN A 287 11.46 -3.78 -10.18
N GLY A 288 11.12 -2.69 -10.89
CA GLY A 288 12.01 -2.10 -11.90
C GLY A 288 13.34 -1.64 -11.32
N CYS A 289 13.33 -0.97 -10.16
CA CYS A 289 14.56 -0.55 -9.48
C CYS A 289 15.29 -1.74 -8.84
N THR A 290 14.57 -2.70 -8.27
CA THR A 290 15.15 -3.93 -7.73
C THR A 290 15.88 -4.71 -8.84
N TYR A 291 15.24 -4.89 -9.99
CA TYR A 291 15.80 -5.56 -11.15
C TYR A 291 17.01 -4.81 -11.73
N ALA A 292 16.89 -3.49 -11.91
CA ALA A 292 18.01 -2.66 -12.37
C ALA A 292 19.21 -2.77 -11.44
N ASN A 293 18.99 -2.87 -10.12
CA ASN A 293 20.06 -3.10 -9.16
C ASN A 293 20.68 -4.49 -9.33
N GLN A 294 19.88 -5.55 -9.34
CA GLN A 294 20.38 -6.93 -9.56
C GLN A 294 21.19 -7.03 -10.85
N LYS A 295 20.71 -6.40 -11.93
CA LYS A 295 21.41 -6.34 -13.21
C LYS A 295 22.76 -5.63 -13.09
N ARG A 296 22.83 -4.45 -12.44
CA ARG A 296 24.12 -3.76 -12.20
C ARG A 296 25.07 -4.58 -11.35
N GLU A 297 24.58 -5.19 -10.27
CA GLU A 297 25.40 -6.05 -9.42
C GLU A 297 25.92 -7.25 -10.22
N TYR A 298 25.13 -7.82 -11.14
CA TYR A 298 25.54 -8.89 -12.04
C TYR A 298 26.53 -8.44 -13.12
N GLU A 299 26.27 -7.31 -13.79
CA GLU A 299 27.15 -6.75 -14.83
C GLU A 299 28.49 -6.28 -14.26
N GLY A 300 28.49 -5.72 -13.05
CA GLY A 300 29.70 -5.39 -12.31
C GLY A 300 30.56 -6.61 -11.95
N ARG A 301 29.96 -7.81 -11.86
CA ARG A 301 30.67 -9.09 -11.65
C ARG A 301 31.31 -9.62 -12.92
N LEU A 302 30.73 -9.33 -14.09
CA LEU A 302 31.25 -9.80 -15.38
C LEU A 302 32.48 -9.01 -15.86
N GLY A 303 32.86 -7.94 -15.17
CA GLY A 303 34.06 -7.18 -15.48
C GLY A 303 34.11 -6.76 -16.95
N TYR A 304 33.38 -5.72 -17.32
CA TYR A 304 33.80 -4.93 -18.47
C TYR A 304 35.15 -4.29 -18.14
N LYS A 305 36.22 -5.04 -18.43
CA LYS A 305 37.49 -4.51 -18.94
C LYS A 305 37.27 -3.99 -20.35
#